data_AF-A0A7G2MCD8-F1
#
_entry.id   AF-A0A7G2MCD8-F1
#
_cell.length_a   1.000
_cell.length_b   1.000
_cell.length_c   1.000
_cell.angle_alpha   90.00
_cell.angle_beta   90.00
_cell.angle_gamma   90.00
#
_symmetry.space_group_name_H-M   'P 1'
#
loop_
_entity.id
_entity.type
_entity.pdbx_description
1 polymer ?
#
loop_
_entity_poly.entity_id
_entity_poly.type
_entity_poly.pdbx_seq_one_letter_code
_entity_poly.pdbx_strand_id
1 'polypeptide(L)'
;MDKICKPMNHIFNKRFNRYEGDLENMYLSIYGHQFDISCKFNAYIKCRLVHSIDDSVIEPDQIFVMTSDKGFVWFQPFTFFANLLVKDDTGIHVLLFVDISGGHTMKIVFDSTDWVMNYLDNSSLFKCIVYGPSGLMEYSTGIGYFENDIPYLKLYHHTKNEVKDLILGSNKMLASFWNIQGTKKMKNIHYCYFTSLDKILKPMDLNQIAMASDGIIRFCVDNFDLPFVSEEKDYSKYPDKILELKVYRESTVNRIGTLEFFIDSTILSPRHLWKHMPQNQLCYYEICMPYIYRIGVKPGEFIKFGNGVIKRTANVMVMDYQIIGLATNVDGLMAPNDEENTTFIFKMELLDKNMNIIDFWFNNTNTDQFSNKNVILQEFDR
;
A
#
# COMPACT_ATOMS: atom_id res chain seq x y z
N MET A 1 22.16 25.42 -37.40
CA MET A 1 22.17 25.51 -35.92
C MET A 1 21.53 24.26 -35.40
N ASP A 2 22.34 23.21 -35.30
CA ASP A 2 21.93 21.90 -34.82
C ASP A 2 21.63 22.02 -33.33
N LYS A 3 20.35 21.95 -32.96
CA LYS A 3 19.95 21.68 -31.58
C LYS A 3 20.31 20.24 -31.29
N ILE A 4 21.54 20.04 -30.83
CA ILE A 4 21.95 18.82 -30.15
C ILE A 4 20.99 18.66 -28.97
N CYS A 5 20.02 17.76 -29.10
CA CYS A 5 19.28 17.22 -27.96
C CYS A 5 20.34 16.62 -27.03
N LYS A 6 20.64 17.31 -25.94
CA LYS A 6 21.42 16.71 -24.85
C LYS A 6 20.70 15.41 -24.47
N PRO A 7 21.42 14.29 -24.29
CA PRO A 7 20.81 13.09 -23.75
C PRO A 7 20.20 13.45 -22.39
N MET A 8 18.88 13.26 -22.24
CA MET A 8 18.25 13.35 -20.93
C MET A 8 18.81 12.19 -20.10
N ASN A 9 19.66 12.52 -19.13
CA ASN A 9 20.16 11.55 -18.17
C ASN A 9 19.03 11.21 -17.19
N HIS A 10 18.21 10.24 -17.54
CA HIS A 10 17.25 9.67 -16.60
C HIS A 10 17.99 8.74 -15.62
N ILE A 11 17.94 9.08 -14.33
CA ILE A 11 18.47 8.21 -13.28
C ILE A 11 17.31 7.33 -12.79
N PHE A 12 17.50 6.01 -12.84
CA PHE A 12 16.52 5.09 -12.28
C PHE A 12 16.62 5.08 -10.75
N ASN A 13 15.56 5.52 -10.08
CA ASN A 13 15.43 5.41 -8.65
C ASN A 13 14.84 4.03 -8.29
N LYS A 14 15.74 3.13 -7.88
CA LYS A 14 15.41 1.75 -7.50
C LYS A 14 14.50 1.63 -6.29
N ARG A 15 14.41 2.65 -5.43
CA ARG A 15 13.58 2.62 -4.22
C ARG A 15 12.11 2.98 -4.48
N PHE A 16 11.87 3.88 -5.43
CA PHE A 16 10.53 4.43 -5.73
C PHE A 16 10.00 4.05 -7.12
N ASN A 17 10.59 3.04 -7.77
CA ASN A 17 10.20 2.51 -9.07
C ASN A 17 9.94 3.58 -10.14
N ARG A 18 10.89 4.50 -10.30
CA ARG A 18 10.71 5.66 -11.18
C ARG A 18 11.99 6.07 -11.87
N TYR A 19 11.86 6.64 -13.06
CA TYR A 19 12.93 7.43 -13.67
C TYR A 19 12.82 8.88 -13.23
N GLU A 20 13.92 9.46 -12.77
CA GLU A 20 13.98 10.87 -12.39
C GLU A 20 14.43 11.70 -13.59
N GLY A 21 13.60 12.64 -14.04
CA GLY A 21 13.95 13.65 -15.04
C GLY A 21 13.97 15.05 -14.44
N ASP A 22 14.37 16.07 -15.21
CA ASP A 22 14.52 17.43 -14.65
C ASP A 22 13.19 18.06 -14.21
N LEU A 23 12.12 17.86 -15.00
CA LEU A 23 10.81 18.47 -14.76
C LEU A 23 9.85 17.54 -14.00
N GLU A 24 9.96 16.24 -14.23
CA GLU A 24 9.01 15.25 -13.74
C GLU A 24 9.68 13.91 -13.44
N ASN A 25 9.04 13.14 -12.56
CA ASN A 25 9.40 11.76 -12.28
C ASN A 25 8.42 10.85 -13.02
N MET A 26 8.94 9.84 -13.71
CA MET A 26 8.12 8.85 -14.39
C MET A 26 8.05 7.58 -13.54
N TYR A 27 6.96 7.42 -12.80
CA TYR A 27 6.68 6.19 -12.05
C TYR A 27 6.28 5.08 -13.01
N LEU A 28 6.84 3.90 -12.80
CA LEU A 28 6.59 2.74 -13.63
C LEU A 28 5.43 1.92 -13.06
N SER A 29 4.50 1.56 -13.94
CA SER A 29 3.36 0.66 -13.66
C SER A 29 3.50 -0.69 -14.37
N ILE A 30 4.71 -1.02 -14.86
CA ILE A 30 5.03 -2.33 -15.42
C ILE A 30 5.77 -3.13 -14.34
N TYR A 31 5.12 -4.17 -13.86
CA TYR A 31 5.59 -5.03 -12.78
C TYR A 31 5.98 -6.42 -13.30
N GLY A 32 6.76 -7.17 -12.51
CA GLY A 32 7.00 -8.60 -12.72
C GLY A 32 7.74 -9.03 -13.98
N HIS A 33 8.45 -8.12 -14.67
CA HIS A 33 9.22 -8.46 -15.86
C HIS A 33 10.66 -8.93 -15.56
N GLN A 34 11.12 -8.81 -14.31
CA GLN A 34 12.42 -9.30 -13.85
C GLN A 34 12.22 -10.38 -12.78
N PHE A 35 12.39 -11.63 -13.18
CA PHE A 35 12.28 -12.77 -12.27
C PHE A 35 13.66 -13.34 -11.95
N ASP A 36 14.31 -12.77 -10.92
CA ASP A 36 15.57 -13.29 -10.37
C ASP A 36 15.36 -13.73 -8.92
N ILE A 37 15.37 -15.04 -8.70
CA ILE A 37 15.23 -15.69 -7.38
C ILE A 37 16.53 -16.40 -6.95
N SER A 38 17.68 -15.93 -7.44
CA SER A 38 18.98 -16.57 -7.24
C SER A 38 19.48 -16.52 -5.80
N CYS A 39 19.08 -15.53 -5.02
CA CYS A 39 19.54 -15.31 -3.65
C CYS A 39 18.41 -15.50 -2.66
N LYS A 40 18.74 -16.01 -1.47
CA LYS A 40 17.81 -16.23 -0.36
C LYS A 40 18.12 -15.29 0.80
N PHE A 41 17.07 -14.82 1.47
CA PHE A 41 17.17 -13.88 2.57
C PHE A 41 16.23 -14.30 3.72
N ASN A 42 16.73 -14.20 4.95
CA ASN A 42 15.92 -14.38 6.14
C ASN A 42 15.04 -13.14 6.33
N ALA A 43 13.74 -13.37 6.51
CA ALA A 43 12.78 -12.29 6.53
C ALA A 43 11.61 -12.60 7.46
N TYR A 44 10.75 -11.60 7.60
CA TYR A 44 9.41 -11.74 8.15
C TYR A 44 8.42 -11.17 7.14
N ILE A 45 7.20 -11.68 7.16
CA ILE A 45 6.09 -11.16 6.38
C ILE A 45 4.89 -10.93 7.28
N LYS A 46 4.30 -9.75 7.16
CA LYS A 46 3.02 -9.41 7.78
C LYS A 46 1.93 -9.61 6.73
N CYS A 47 0.94 -10.44 7.04
CA CYS A 47 -0.14 -10.80 6.14
C CYS A 47 -1.50 -10.54 6.78
N ARG A 48 -2.54 -10.33 5.96
CA ARG A 48 -3.94 -10.39 6.38
C ARG A 48 -4.66 -11.47 5.60
N LEU A 49 -5.63 -12.13 6.23
CA LEU A 49 -6.60 -12.93 5.51
C LEU A 49 -7.84 -12.06 5.28
N VAL A 50 -8.23 -11.94 4.03
CA VAL A 50 -9.36 -11.12 3.60
C VAL A 50 -10.36 -11.93 2.79
N HIS A 51 -11.63 -11.58 2.91
CA HIS A 51 -12.75 -12.29 2.29
C HIS A 51 -13.62 -11.33 1.51
N SER A 52 -13.98 -11.69 0.28
CA SER A 52 -15.09 -11.09 -0.48
C SER A 52 -16.24 -12.09 -0.55
N ILE A 53 -17.28 -11.72 -1.30
CA ILE A 53 -18.35 -12.65 -1.64
C ILE A 53 -17.88 -13.81 -2.54
N ASP A 54 -16.81 -13.61 -3.31
CA ASP A 54 -16.35 -14.55 -4.34
C ASP A 54 -15.09 -15.34 -3.94
N ASP A 55 -14.22 -14.74 -3.13
CA ASP A 55 -12.91 -15.30 -2.84
C ASP A 55 -12.38 -14.94 -1.44
N SER A 56 -11.36 -15.69 -1.03
CA SER A 56 -10.51 -15.38 0.12
C SER A 56 -9.08 -15.22 -0.37
N VAL A 57 -8.31 -14.34 0.27
CA VAL A 57 -6.93 -14.04 -0.14
C VAL A 57 -6.09 -13.76 1.09
N ILE A 58 -4.87 -14.30 1.12
CA ILE A 58 -3.80 -13.86 2.00
C ILE A 58 -3.11 -12.66 1.35
N GLU A 59 -3.42 -11.46 1.82
CA GLU A 59 -2.77 -10.24 1.37
C GLU A 59 -1.38 -10.09 2.03
N PRO A 60 -0.30 -9.99 1.25
CA PRO A 60 1.01 -9.58 1.78
C PRO A 60 0.99 -8.07 2.07
N ASP A 61 0.90 -7.69 3.35
CA ASP A 61 0.90 -6.27 3.74
C ASP A 61 2.33 -5.69 3.64
N GLN A 62 3.27 -6.22 4.43
CA GLN A 62 4.64 -5.72 4.47
C GLN A 62 5.64 -6.86 4.61
N ILE A 63 6.80 -6.71 3.97
CA ILE A 63 7.87 -7.71 3.96
C ILE A 63 9.12 -7.09 4.57
N PHE A 64 9.73 -7.78 5.52
CA PHE A 64 10.85 -7.28 6.32
C PHE A 64 12.06 -8.18 6.11
N VAL A 65 13.07 -7.71 5.36
CA VAL A 65 14.31 -8.47 5.15
C VAL A 65 15.34 -8.01 6.17
N MET A 66 15.83 -8.95 6.96
CA MET A 66 16.67 -8.65 8.12
C MET A 66 18.07 -8.19 7.70
N THR A 67 18.54 -7.10 8.30
CA THR A 67 19.91 -6.57 8.12
C THR A 67 20.76 -6.68 9.38
N SER A 68 20.12 -6.91 10.54
CA SER A 68 20.73 -7.25 11.83
C SER A 68 19.69 -7.97 12.70
N ASP A 69 20.00 -8.25 13.97
CA ASP A 69 19.08 -8.94 14.90
C ASP A 69 17.73 -8.22 15.06
N LYS A 70 17.72 -6.89 14.99
CA LYS A 70 16.51 -6.07 15.12
C LYS A 70 16.25 -5.16 13.93
N GLY A 71 17.25 -4.83 13.12
CA GLY A 71 17.11 -3.94 11.98
C GLY A 71 16.69 -4.69 10.71
N PHE A 72 15.88 -4.04 9.89
CA PHE A 72 15.47 -4.56 8.58
C PHE A 72 15.40 -3.44 7.54
N VAL A 73 15.46 -3.84 6.27
CA VAL A 73 14.83 -3.08 5.18
C VAL A 73 13.47 -3.69 4.90
N TRP A 74 12.52 -2.88 4.45
CA TRP A 74 11.19 -3.36 4.15
C TRP A 74 10.78 -3.06 2.72
N PHE A 75 9.92 -3.94 2.20
CA PHE A 75 9.41 -3.87 0.85
C PHE A 75 7.90 -3.71 0.89
N GLN A 76 7.45 -2.77 0.08
CA GLN A 76 6.07 -2.59 -0.28
C GLN A 76 5.76 -3.42 -1.52
N PRO A 77 4.88 -4.43 -1.45
CA PRO A 77 4.34 -5.05 -2.65
C PRO A 77 3.66 -4.01 -3.55
N PHE A 78 3.87 -4.10 -4.86
CA PHE A 78 3.04 -3.38 -5.83
C PHE A 78 1.90 -4.24 -6.31
N THR A 79 2.21 -5.48 -6.69
CA THR A 79 1.22 -6.48 -7.06
C THR A 79 1.54 -7.82 -6.41
N PHE A 80 0.56 -8.71 -6.41
CA PHE A 80 0.75 -10.10 -6.02
C PHE A 80 -0.27 -11.01 -6.70
N PHE A 81 0.13 -12.26 -6.94
CA PHE A 81 -0.76 -13.29 -7.46
C PHE A 81 -1.59 -13.96 -6.35
N ALA A 82 -2.62 -14.70 -6.76
CA ALA A 82 -3.31 -15.62 -5.87
C ALA A 82 -2.31 -16.53 -5.12
N ASN A 83 -2.60 -16.78 -3.85
CA ASN A 83 -1.68 -17.47 -2.95
C ASN A 83 -1.65 -18.96 -3.27
N LEU A 84 -0.46 -19.58 -3.28
CA LEU A 84 -0.34 -21.02 -3.35
C LEU A 84 -0.21 -21.59 -1.95
N LEU A 85 -1.23 -22.33 -1.51
CA LEU A 85 -1.23 -23.03 -0.23
C LEU A 85 -1.28 -24.53 -0.48
N VAL A 86 -0.36 -25.28 0.13
CA VAL A 86 -0.29 -26.73 0.04
C VAL A 86 -0.29 -27.31 1.44
N LYS A 87 -1.21 -28.24 1.71
CA LYS A 87 -1.23 -29.02 2.94
C LYS A 87 -0.81 -30.45 2.64
N ASP A 88 0.20 -30.93 3.35
CA ASP A 88 0.69 -32.30 3.28
C ASP A 88 0.91 -32.89 4.68
N ASP A 89 1.58 -34.03 4.77
CA ASP A 89 1.83 -34.75 6.02
C ASP A 89 2.80 -33.99 6.96
N THR A 90 3.57 -33.03 6.43
CA THR A 90 4.58 -32.28 7.17
C THR A 90 4.06 -30.93 7.68
N GLY A 91 3.02 -30.39 7.05
CA GLY A 91 2.35 -29.18 7.52
C GLY A 91 1.57 -28.47 6.43
N ILE A 92 1.38 -27.17 6.64
CA ILE A 92 0.80 -26.27 5.64
C ILE A 92 1.89 -25.30 5.18
N HIS A 93 2.18 -25.34 3.88
CA HIS A 93 3.19 -24.55 3.20
C HIS A 93 2.53 -23.45 2.38
N VAL A 94 3.08 -22.24 2.45
CA VAL A 94 2.59 -21.08 1.71
C VAL A 94 3.68 -20.53 0.81
N LEU A 95 3.29 -20.27 -0.43
CA LEU A 95 4.11 -19.63 -1.45
C LEU A 95 3.39 -18.40 -1.99
N LEU A 96 4.06 -17.25 -1.91
CA LEU A 96 3.61 -15.98 -2.45
C LEU A 96 4.58 -15.46 -3.50
N PHE A 97 4.04 -14.86 -4.56
CA PHE A 97 4.80 -14.07 -5.53
C PHE A 97 4.32 -12.63 -5.46
N VAL A 98 5.25 -11.71 -5.24
CA VAL A 98 4.96 -10.28 -5.10
C VAL A 98 5.91 -9.49 -5.97
N ASP A 99 5.40 -8.48 -6.68
CA ASP A 99 6.24 -7.57 -7.43
C ASP A 99 6.65 -6.37 -6.57
N ILE A 100 7.89 -5.91 -6.79
CA ILE A 100 8.51 -4.77 -6.12
C ILE A 100 9.15 -3.84 -7.15
N SER A 101 9.81 -2.79 -6.64
CA SER A 101 10.52 -1.82 -7.44
C SER A 101 11.59 -2.43 -8.36
N GLY A 102 11.79 -1.80 -9.52
CA GLY A 102 12.69 -2.30 -10.57
C GLY A 102 12.07 -3.35 -11.47
N GLY A 103 10.77 -3.64 -11.33
CA GLY A 103 10.10 -4.71 -12.05
C GLY A 103 10.46 -6.10 -11.55
N HIS A 104 11.08 -6.20 -10.38
CA HIS A 104 11.47 -7.46 -9.76
C HIS A 104 10.28 -8.18 -9.13
N THR A 105 10.26 -9.51 -9.22
CA THR A 105 9.33 -10.36 -8.47
C THR A 105 10.09 -11.11 -7.38
N MET A 106 9.61 -11.02 -6.14
CA MET A 106 10.08 -11.85 -5.04
C MET A 106 9.22 -13.09 -4.89
N LYS A 107 9.89 -14.21 -4.57
CA LYS A 107 9.23 -15.43 -4.12
C LYS A 107 9.35 -15.52 -2.60
N ILE A 108 8.24 -15.71 -1.90
CA ILE A 108 8.21 -15.79 -0.42
C ILE A 108 7.65 -17.14 -0.02
N VAL A 109 8.38 -17.85 0.85
CA VAL A 109 7.95 -19.15 1.40
C VAL A 109 7.93 -19.11 2.92
N PHE A 110 6.89 -19.69 3.51
CA PHE A 110 6.73 -19.87 4.94
C PHE A 110 5.68 -20.94 5.23
N ASP A 111 5.73 -21.50 6.43
CA ASP A 111 4.82 -22.53 6.90
C ASP A 111 3.87 -21.98 7.97
N SER A 112 2.76 -22.68 8.20
CA SER A 112 1.86 -22.43 9.36
C SER A 112 2.61 -22.37 10.70
N THR A 113 3.66 -23.17 10.87
CA THR A 113 4.48 -23.21 12.09
C THR A 113 5.47 -22.04 12.20
N ASP A 114 5.69 -21.27 11.13
CA ASP A 114 6.55 -20.08 11.17
C ASP A 114 5.83 -18.85 11.75
N TRP A 115 4.58 -19.02 12.18
CA TRP A 115 3.79 -18.00 12.83
C TRP A 115 4.47 -17.46 14.09
N VAL A 116 4.53 -16.14 14.20
CA VAL A 116 5.11 -15.42 15.34
C VAL A 116 4.00 -14.95 16.26
N MET A 117 3.05 -14.17 15.73
CA MET A 117 1.93 -13.61 16.48
C MET A 117 0.84 -13.03 15.56
N ASN A 118 -0.34 -12.79 16.15
CA ASN A 118 -1.39 -11.97 15.56
C ASN A 118 -1.39 -10.59 16.21
N TYR A 119 -1.64 -9.56 15.39
CA TYR A 119 -1.74 -8.17 15.80
C TYR A 119 -3.18 -7.71 15.94
N LEU A 120 -3.37 -6.58 16.62
CA LEU A 120 -4.68 -5.96 16.82
C LEU A 120 -5.30 -5.36 15.55
N ASP A 121 -4.55 -5.30 14.45
CA ASP A 121 -5.03 -4.90 13.12
C ASP A 121 -5.39 -6.07 12.21
N ASN A 122 -5.73 -7.21 12.83
CA ASN A 122 -6.18 -8.43 12.15
C ASN A 122 -5.15 -8.99 11.17
N SER A 123 -3.87 -8.71 11.42
CA SER A 123 -2.76 -9.23 10.64
C SER A 123 -1.94 -10.23 11.44
N SER A 124 -1.28 -11.15 10.74
CA SER A 124 -0.39 -12.16 11.32
C SER A 124 1.03 -11.93 10.83
N LEU A 125 2.00 -12.05 11.73
CA LEU A 125 3.43 -12.05 11.40
C LEU A 125 3.93 -13.50 11.28
N PHE A 126 4.68 -13.77 10.22
CA PHE A 126 5.37 -15.04 10.00
C PHE A 126 6.86 -14.79 9.78
N LYS A 127 7.70 -15.70 10.27
CA LYS A 127 9.05 -15.86 9.74
C LYS A 127 8.95 -16.41 8.32
N CYS A 128 9.83 -16.00 7.43
CA CYS A 128 9.82 -16.49 6.06
C CYS A 128 11.20 -16.46 5.42
N ILE A 129 11.32 -17.15 4.30
CA ILE A 129 12.45 -17.01 3.38
C ILE A 129 11.97 -16.25 2.15
N VAL A 130 12.68 -15.17 1.83
CA VAL A 130 12.49 -14.40 0.60
C VAL A 130 13.57 -14.80 -0.39
N TYR A 131 13.17 -15.10 -1.62
CA TYR A 131 14.07 -15.25 -2.75
C TYR A 131 13.97 -14.04 -3.68
N GLY A 132 15.12 -13.51 -4.09
CA GLY A 132 15.22 -12.32 -4.93
C GLY A 132 16.63 -12.15 -5.52
N PRO A 133 16.90 -11.03 -6.21
CA PRO A 133 18.21 -10.77 -6.81
C PRO A 133 19.29 -10.53 -5.74
N SER A 134 20.56 -10.67 -6.11
CA SER A 134 21.70 -10.43 -5.21
C SER A 134 21.73 -9.00 -4.64
N GLY A 135 21.24 -8.01 -5.40
CA GLY A 135 21.10 -6.61 -5.00
C GLY A 135 19.73 -6.25 -4.39
N LEU A 136 18.96 -7.21 -3.88
CA LEU A 136 17.56 -7.01 -3.45
C LEU A 136 17.36 -5.76 -2.56
N MET A 137 18.29 -5.51 -1.61
CA MET A 137 18.19 -4.40 -0.66
C MET A 137 18.12 -3.01 -1.32
N GLU A 138 18.69 -2.85 -2.52
CA GLU A 138 18.65 -1.59 -3.28
C GLU A 138 17.24 -1.21 -3.75
N TYR A 139 16.33 -2.19 -3.80
CA TYR A 139 14.94 -2.02 -4.21
C TYR A 139 13.98 -1.87 -3.03
N SER A 140 14.51 -1.79 -1.80
CA SER A 140 13.71 -1.64 -0.59
C SER A 140 12.94 -0.32 -0.58
N THR A 141 11.72 -0.35 -0.04
CA THR A 141 10.87 0.83 0.11
C THR A 141 11.35 1.72 1.25
N GLY A 142 11.95 1.13 2.29
CA GLY A 142 12.54 1.88 3.38
C GLY A 142 13.24 1.00 4.40
N ILE A 143 13.53 1.60 5.56
CA ILE A 143 14.19 0.94 6.69
C ILE A 143 13.26 0.88 7.89
N GLY A 144 13.58 0.00 8.84
CA GLY A 144 12.84 -0.11 10.09
C GLY A 144 13.57 -0.99 11.11
N TYR A 145 12.91 -1.22 12.23
CA TYR A 145 13.39 -2.11 13.27
C TYR A 145 12.25 -2.83 13.99
N PHE A 146 12.56 -3.96 14.62
CA PHE A 146 11.67 -4.64 15.54
C PHE A 146 11.88 -4.18 16.99
N GLU A 147 10.78 -3.90 17.68
CA GLU A 147 10.75 -3.72 19.14
C GLU A 147 9.61 -4.58 19.69
N ASN A 148 9.94 -5.59 20.51
CA ASN A 148 8.99 -6.58 21.04
C ASN A 148 8.14 -7.23 19.94
N ASP A 149 8.82 -7.74 18.90
CA ASP A 149 8.23 -8.35 17.71
C ASP A 149 7.34 -7.43 16.85
N ILE A 150 7.13 -6.17 17.24
CA ILE A 150 6.40 -5.17 16.46
C ILE A 150 7.34 -4.50 15.45
N PRO A 151 7.02 -4.46 14.14
CA PRO A 151 7.82 -3.72 13.16
C PRO A 151 7.53 -2.23 13.25
N TYR A 152 8.58 -1.42 13.32
CA TYR A 152 8.52 0.03 13.23
C TYR A 152 9.08 0.49 11.88
N LEU A 153 8.24 1.11 11.05
CA LEU A 153 8.60 1.56 9.70
C LEU A 153 8.99 3.03 9.70
N LYS A 154 10.09 3.34 9.02
CA LYS A 154 10.46 4.72 8.75
C LYS A 154 9.56 5.30 7.66
N LEU A 155 8.72 6.26 8.03
CA LEU A 155 7.77 6.97 7.17
C LEU A 155 7.84 8.48 7.40
N TYR A 156 7.28 9.24 6.47
CA TYR A 156 7.39 10.69 6.41
C TYR A 156 6.03 11.36 6.34
N HIS A 157 5.94 12.54 6.94
CA HIS A 157 4.82 13.47 6.75
C HIS A 157 5.33 14.75 6.09
N HIS A 158 4.69 15.18 5.00
CA HIS A 158 5.09 16.38 4.27
C HIS A 158 4.04 17.48 4.42
N THR A 159 4.51 18.67 4.75
CA THR A 159 3.69 19.86 4.99
C THR A 159 4.52 21.12 4.71
N LYS A 160 4.06 22.29 5.16
CA LYS A 160 4.85 23.54 5.13
C LYS A 160 5.82 23.59 6.31
N ASN A 161 6.92 24.34 6.19
CA ASN A 161 7.89 24.50 7.28
C ASN A 161 7.23 25.06 8.56
N GLU A 162 6.39 26.10 8.44
CA GLU A 162 5.66 26.63 9.61
C GLU A 162 4.78 25.59 10.31
N VAL A 163 4.11 24.70 9.57
CA VAL A 163 3.27 23.64 10.16
C VAL A 163 4.13 22.54 10.79
N LYS A 164 5.26 22.21 10.18
CA LYS A 164 6.24 21.28 10.75
C LYS A 164 6.71 21.77 12.13
N ASP A 165 7.01 23.06 12.27
CA ASP A 165 7.46 23.62 13.54
C ASP A 165 6.38 23.53 14.63
N LEU A 166 5.11 23.73 14.27
CA LEU A 166 3.97 23.55 15.18
C LEU A 166 3.80 22.09 15.62
N ILE A 167 3.95 21.13 14.70
CA ILE A 167 3.85 19.70 14.99
C ILE A 167 4.97 19.29 15.96
N LEU A 168 6.22 19.69 15.67
CA LEU A 168 7.38 19.39 16.52
C LEU A 168 7.26 20.05 17.90
N GLY A 169 6.83 21.31 17.97
CA GLY A 169 6.66 22.03 19.23
C GLY A 169 5.55 21.45 20.12
N SER A 170 4.53 20.82 19.52
CA SER A 170 3.40 20.24 20.26
C SER A 170 3.54 18.74 20.54
N ASN A 171 4.44 18.03 19.83
CA ASN A 171 4.53 16.57 19.80
C ASN A 171 3.20 15.87 19.42
N LYS A 172 2.38 16.56 18.62
CA LYS A 172 1.04 16.11 18.22
C LYS A 172 0.80 16.35 16.73
N MET A 173 0.15 15.39 16.10
CA MET A 173 -0.38 15.51 14.73
C MET A 173 -1.90 15.45 14.76
N LEU A 174 -2.54 16.51 14.27
CA LEU A 174 -3.97 16.53 14.05
C LEU A 174 -4.31 15.62 12.86
N ALA A 175 -5.38 14.85 13.00
CA ALA A 175 -5.89 14.04 11.92
C ALA A 175 -6.74 14.88 10.96
N SER A 176 -6.64 14.56 9.68
CA SER A 176 -7.49 15.12 8.64
C SER A 176 -8.85 14.44 8.67
N PHE A 177 -9.89 15.25 8.59
CA PHE A 177 -11.26 14.78 8.43
C PHE A 177 -11.61 14.47 6.96
N TRP A 178 -10.65 14.54 6.03
CA TRP A 178 -10.87 14.22 4.62
C TRP A 178 -10.44 12.79 4.27
N ASN A 179 -11.21 12.15 3.38
CA ASN A 179 -10.90 10.84 2.79
C ASN A 179 -9.60 10.88 1.96
N ILE A 180 -9.18 9.73 1.44
CA ILE A 180 -7.90 9.60 0.71
C ILE A 180 -7.86 10.47 -0.56
N GLN A 181 -9.00 10.61 -1.25
CA GLN A 181 -9.15 11.52 -2.41
C GLN A 181 -9.06 12.99 -2.01
N GLY A 182 -9.31 13.31 -0.73
CA GLY A 182 -9.29 14.66 -0.19
C GLY A 182 -10.49 15.53 -0.61
N THR A 183 -11.62 14.91 -0.96
CA THR A 183 -12.79 15.56 -1.54
C THR A 183 -14.04 15.43 -0.67
N LYS A 184 -14.08 14.46 0.26
CA LYS A 184 -15.23 14.21 1.14
C LYS A 184 -14.81 14.15 2.61
N LYS A 185 -15.67 14.67 3.48
CA LYS A 185 -15.42 14.69 4.92
C LYS A 185 -15.95 13.43 5.58
N MET A 186 -15.14 12.80 6.42
CA MET A 186 -15.47 11.62 7.20
C MET A 186 -15.97 12.02 8.60
N LYS A 187 -16.99 11.30 9.07
CA LYS A 187 -17.66 11.53 10.35
C LYS A 187 -17.10 10.70 11.49
N ASN A 188 -16.88 9.42 11.25
CA ASN A 188 -16.62 8.43 12.30
C ASN A 188 -15.14 8.05 12.47
N ILE A 189 -14.27 8.46 11.53
CA ILE A 189 -12.82 8.25 11.60
C ILE A 189 -12.08 9.38 10.89
N HIS A 190 -10.97 9.85 11.46
CA HIS A 190 -10.06 10.82 10.84
C HIS A 190 -8.69 10.18 10.60
N TYR A 191 -7.91 10.69 9.65
CA TYR A 191 -6.63 10.09 9.25
C TYR A 191 -5.45 11.04 9.38
N CYS A 192 -4.37 10.58 9.99
CA CYS A 192 -3.04 11.17 9.77
C CYS A 192 -2.36 10.44 8.62
N TYR A 193 -1.95 11.18 7.59
CA TYR A 193 -1.35 10.63 6.37
C TYR A 193 0.19 10.70 6.42
N PHE A 194 0.80 9.62 5.94
CA PHE A 194 2.25 9.43 5.83
C PHE A 194 2.60 8.84 4.46
N THR A 195 3.87 8.88 4.12
CA THR A 195 4.40 8.29 2.90
C THR A 195 5.79 7.71 3.12
N SER A 196 6.18 6.74 2.29
CA SER A 196 7.57 6.26 2.23
C SER A 196 8.48 7.15 1.37
N LEU A 197 7.92 8.09 0.61
CA LEU A 197 8.70 9.11 -0.11
C LEU A 197 9.38 10.02 0.91
N ASP A 198 10.69 10.20 0.82
CA ASP A 198 11.44 11.04 1.76
C ASP A 198 11.33 12.53 1.41
N LYS A 199 10.92 12.85 0.18
CA LYS A 199 10.67 14.19 -0.35
C LYS A 199 9.59 14.16 -1.42
N ILE A 200 8.83 15.26 -1.50
CA ILE A 200 7.87 15.54 -2.59
C ILE A 200 8.44 16.71 -3.40
N LEU A 201 9.05 16.41 -4.55
CA LEU A 201 9.79 17.40 -5.33
C LEU A 201 9.07 17.76 -6.62
N LYS A 202 8.44 16.78 -7.26
CA LYS A 202 7.87 16.93 -8.61
C LYS A 202 6.38 16.58 -8.63
N PRO A 203 5.61 17.09 -9.60
CA PRO A 203 4.16 16.85 -9.66
C PRO A 203 3.75 15.38 -9.54
N MET A 204 4.48 14.47 -10.21
CA MET A 204 4.16 13.04 -10.16
C MET A 204 4.38 12.39 -8.78
N ASP A 205 5.14 13.02 -7.88
CA ASP A 205 5.26 12.58 -6.48
C ASP A 205 3.93 12.82 -5.73
N LEU A 206 3.19 13.87 -6.08
CA LEU A 206 1.86 14.13 -5.51
C LEU A 206 0.87 13.02 -5.88
N ASN A 207 0.93 12.54 -7.14
CA ASN A 207 0.03 11.49 -7.61
C ASN A 207 0.16 10.22 -6.77
N GLN A 208 1.38 9.88 -6.33
CA GLN A 208 1.65 8.72 -5.49
C GLN A 208 1.09 8.83 -4.06
N ILE A 209 0.68 10.03 -3.65
CA ILE A 209 0.06 10.31 -2.36
C ILE A 209 -1.37 10.86 -2.54
N ALA A 210 -2.06 10.42 -3.59
CA ALA A 210 -3.45 10.74 -3.90
C ALA A 210 -3.74 12.25 -4.02
N MET A 211 -2.78 13.02 -4.54
CA MET A 211 -2.91 14.45 -4.82
C MET A 211 -2.47 14.75 -6.25
N ALA A 212 -2.87 15.89 -6.82
CA ALA A 212 -2.39 16.28 -8.14
C ALA A 212 -2.31 17.81 -8.30
N SER A 213 -1.40 18.31 -9.14
CA SER A 213 -1.25 19.75 -9.39
C SER A 213 -2.44 20.37 -10.11
N ASP A 214 -3.09 19.61 -10.99
CA ASP A 214 -4.32 19.97 -11.70
C ASP A 214 -5.59 19.45 -10.99
N GLY A 215 -5.42 18.65 -9.93
CA GLY A 215 -6.51 18.01 -9.19
C GLY A 215 -7.11 16.78 -9.89
N ILE A 216 -6.40 16.17 -10.86
CA ILE A 216 -6.88 14.99 -11.58
C ILE A 216 -5.78 13.91 -11.63
N ILE A 217 -6.14 12.69 -11.25
CA ILE A 217 -5.34 11.47 -11.52
C ILE A 217 -6.12 10.61 -12.52
N ARG A 218 -5.41 9.98 -13.45
CA ARG A 218 -6.01 9.17 -14.50
C ARG A 218 -5.62 7.71 -14.37
N PHE A 219 -6.58 6.82 -14.54
CA PHE A 219 -6.39 5.38 -14.55
C PHE A 219 -7.04 4.77 -15.79
N CYS A 220 -6.51 3.64 -16.26
CA CYS A 220 -7.07 2.88 -17.36
C CYS A 220 -7.57 1.52 -16.84
N VAL A 221 -8.68 1.06 -17.40
CA VAL A 221 -9.19 -0.30 -17.11
C VAL A 221 -8.29 -1.37 -17.73
N ASP A 222 -8.41 -2.60 -17.22
CA ASP A 222 -7.75 -3.76 -17.79
C ASP A 222 -8.03 -3.90 -19.30
N ASN A 223 -7.04 -4.38 -20.04
CA ASN A 223 -7.10 -4.64 -21.48
C ASN A 223 -7.41 -3.39 -22.34
N PHE A 224 -7.11 -2.19 -21.84
CA PHE A 224 -7.18 -0.96 -22.61
C PHE A 224 -5.81 -0.31 -22.73
N ASP A 225 -5.26 -0.32 -23.94
CA ASP A 225 -4.07 0.44 -24.28
C ASP A 225 -4.47 1.82 -24.81
N LEU A 226 -3.89 2.86 -24.23
CA LEU A 226 -4.03 4.22 -24.73
C LEU A 226 -3.49 4.28 -26.18
N PRO A 227 -4.28 4.77 -27.16
CA PRO A 227 -3.78 4.91 -28.52
C PRO A 227 -2.56 5.84 -28.54
N PHE A 228 -1.47 5.35 -29.13
CA PHE A 228 -0.14 5.99 -29.14
C PHE A 228 -0.13 7.38 -29.78
N VAL A 229 -1.18 7.73 -30.54
CA VAL A 229 -1.29 8.96 -31.31
C VAL A 229 -2.69 9.55 -31.14
N SER A 230 -2.83 10.49 -30.21
CA SER A 230 -3.75 11.59 -30.44
C SER A 230 -3.06 12.87 -30.01
N GLU A 231 -2.88 13.80 -30.96
CA GLU A 231 -2.42 15.16 -30.70
C GLU A 231 -3.35 15.90 -29.71
N GLU A 232 -4.55 15.35 -29.49
CA GLU A 232 -5.49 15.77 -28.46
C GLU A 232 -5.61 14.70 -27.37
N LYS A 233 -5.18 15.02 -26.15
CA LYS A 233 -5.47 14.27 -24.91
C LYS A 233 -6.94 14.43 -24.49
N ASP A 234 -7.87 14.18 -25.42
CA ASP A 234 -9.30 14.23 -25.14
C ASP A 234 -9.78 12.88 -24.60
N TYR A 235 -9.56 12.67 -23.31
CA TYR A 235 -9.94 11.44 -22.61
C TYR A 235 -11.46 11.25 -22.51
N SER A 236 -12.26 12.30 -22.76
CA SER A 236 -13.73 12.21 -22.76
C SER A 236 -14.28 11.25 -23.83
N LYS A 237 -13.46 10.91 -24.84
CA LYS A 237 -13.77 9.90 -25.87
C LYS A 237 -13.78 8.46 -25.34
N TYR A 238 -13.26 8.22 -24.14
CA TYR A 238 -13.09 6.89 -23.56
C TYR A 238 -13.71 6.78 -22.13
N PRO A 239 -14.98 7.17 -21.94
CA PRO A 239 -15.57 7.32 -20.60
C PRO A 239 -15.66 6.00 -19.82
N ASP A 240 -15.79 4.86 -20.51
CA ASP A 240 -15.87 3.53 -19.89
C ASP A 240 -14.50 2.83 -19.79
N LYS A 241 -13.42 3.51 -20.19
CA LYS A 241 -12.06 2.94 -20.25
C LYS A 241 -11.04 3.75 -19.47
N ILE A 242 -11.26 5.06 -19.33
CA ILE A 242 -10.38 5.96 -18.61
C ILE A 242 -11.16 6.62 -17.49
N LEU A 243 -10.69 6.41 -16.26
CA LEU A 243 -11.18 7.13 -15.09
C LEU A 243 -10.40 8.46 -14.96
N GLU A 244 -11.10 9.59 -15.04
CA GLU A 244 -10.57 10.90 -14.59
C GLU A 244 -11.00 11.16 -13.14
N LEU A 245 -10.18 10.68 -12.19
CA LEU A 245 -10.44 10.82 -10.78
C LEU A 245 -10.05 12.23 -10.31
N LYS A 246 -11.03 12.99 -9.82
CA LYS A 246 -10.75 14.25 -9.11
C LYS A 246 -10.06 13.96 -7.80
N VAL A 247 -9.01 14.68 -7.45
CA VAL A 247 -8.30 14.54 -6.18
C VAL A 247 -7.98 15.91 -5.60
N TYR A 248 -7.53 15.94 -4.35
CA TYR A 248 -7.08 17.17 -3.71
C TYR A 248 -5.98 17.84 -4.54
N ARG A 249 -6.28 19.07 -4.98
CA ARG A 249 -5.35 19.87 -5.76
C ARG A 249 -4.28 20.46 -4.86
N GLU A 250 -3.01 20.21 -5.19
CA GLU A 250 -1.90 20.65 -4.35
C GLU A 250 -0.65 20.99 -5.17
N SER A 251 0.27 21.76 -4.58
CA SER A 251 1.58 22.04 -5.14
C SER A 251 2.71 21.49 -4.25
N THR A 252 3.80 21.06 -4.88
CA THR A 252 5.00 20.57 -4.19
C THR A 252 5.63 21.62 -3.28
N VAL A 253 5.44 22.92 -3.55
CA VAL A 253 5.93 24.02 -2.70
C VAL A 253 5.28 24.02 -1.31
N ASN A 254 4.09 23.41 -1.15
CA ASN A 254 3.40 23.26 0.13
C ASN A 254 3.77 21.95 0.85
N ARG A 255 4.79 21.23 0.36
CA ARG A 255 5.26 19.93 0.88
C ARG A 255 6.77 19.92 1.17
N ILE A 256 7.36 21.11 1.38
CA ILE A 256 8.80 21.30 1.63
C ILE A 256 9.25 20.95 3.06
N GLY A 257 8.33 20.98 4.02
CA GLY A 257 8.57 20.60 5.40
C GLY A 257 8.36 19.12 5.60
N THR A 258 9.45 18.37 5.79
CA THR A 258 9.40 16.92 6.06
C THR A 258 9.57 16.65 7.55
N LEU A 259 8.65 15.87 8.12
CA LEU A 259 8.81 15.17 9.40
C LEU A 259 9.05 13.69 9.16
N GLU A 260 9.91 13.10 9.98
CA GLU A 260 10.32 11.71 9.89
C GLU A 260 9.90 10.99 11.16
N PHE A 261 9.29 9.81 11.00
CA PHE A 261 8.83 8.99 12.13
C PHE A 261 9.15 7.51 11.91
N PHE A 262 9.44 6.82 13.01
CA PHE A 262 9.30 5.37 13.09
C PHE A 262 7.88 5.05 13.60
N ILE A 263 7.09 4.39 12.78
CA ILE A 263 5.68 4.14 13.02
C ILE A 263 5.46 2.65 13.25
N ASP A 264 4.84 2.29 14.37
CA ASP A 264 4.31 0.96 14.63
C ASP A 264 3.46 0.49 13.43
N SER A 265 3.88 -0.57 12.74
CA SER A 265 3.21 -0.98 11.50
C SER A 265 1.83 -1.58 11.74
N THR A 266 1.49 -1.91 13.00
CA THR A 266 0.19 -2.47 13.38
C THR A 266 -0.89 -1.41 13.49
N ILE A 267 -0.55 -0.12 13.52
CA ILE A 267 -1.54 0.98 13.56
C ILE A 267 -1.80 1.60 12.18
N LEU A 268 -1.09 1.12 11.17
CA LEU A 268 -1.32 1.52 9.79
C LEU A 268 -2.64 0.91 9.32
N SER A 269 -3.47 1.76 8.73
CA SER A 269 -4.72 1.30 8.13
C SER A 269 -4.41 0.38 6.96
N PRO A 270 -5.22 -0.66 6.75
CA PRO A 270 -5.10 -1.52 5.59
C PRO A 270 -5.16 -0.72 4.28
N ARG A 271 -4.44 -1.19 3.28
CA ARG A 271 -4.40 -0.53 1.98
C ARG A 271 -5.48 -1.08 1.08
N HIS A 272 -5.98 -0.20 0.23
CA HIS A 272 -6.95 -0.61 -0.77
C HIS A 272 -6.25 -1.33 -1.92
N LEU A 273 -7.00 -2.20 -2.57
CA LEU A 273 -6.52 -3.02 -3.66
C LEU A 273 -7.29 -2.70 -4.94
N TRP A 274 -6.64 -2.91 -6.08
CA TRP A 274 -7.33 -3.24 -7.32
C TRP A 274 -7.19 -4.73 -7.59
N LYS A 275 -8.27 -5.40 -7.97
CA LYS A 275 -8.27 -6.76 -8.50
C LYS A 275 -8.33 -6.68 -10.02
N HIS A 276 -7.28 -7.20 -10.64
CA HIS A 276 -7.12 -7.25 -12.08
C HIS A 276 -7.58 -8.61 -12.61
N MET A 277 -8.37 -8.59 -13.68
CA MET A 277 -8.80 -9.77 -14.41
C MET A 277 -8.60 -9.57 -15.92
N PRO A 278 -7.35 -9.39 -16.38
CA PRO A 278 -7.06 -9.22 -17.79
C PRO A 278 -7.43 -10.48 -18.59
N GLN A 279 -7.84 -10.28 -19.84
CA GLN A 279 -8.18 -11.37 -20.74
C GLN A 279 -6.95 -12.21 -21.04
N ASN A 280 -7.09 -13.53 -20.96
CA ASN A 280 -6.02 -14.51 -21.24
C ASN A 280 -4.80 -14.40 -20.31
N GLN A 281 -4.98 -13.82 -19.12
CA GLN A 281 -3.93 -13.68 -18.10
C GLN A 281 -4.45 -14.13 -16.74
N LEU A 282 -3.55 -14.34 -15.78
CA LEU A 282 -3.92 -14.69 -14.41
C LEU A 282 -4.51 -13.47 -13.69
N CYS A 283 -5.47 -13.72 -12.80
CA CYS A 283 -5.93 -12.71 -11.86
C CYS A 283 -4.80 -12.35 -10.88
N TYR A 284 -4.63 -11.06 -10.63
CA TYR A 284 -3.69 -10.54 -9.64
C TYR A 284 -4.29 -9.33 -8.93
N TYR A 285 -3.65 -8.94 -7.84
CA TYR A 285 -4.05 -7.80 -7.03
C TYR A 285 -2.95 -6.74 -7.09
N GLU A 286 -3.32 -5.47 -7.20
CA GLU A 286 -2.43 -4.31 -7.15
C GLU A 286 -2.74 -3.50 -5.89
N ILE A 287 -1.71 -3.04 -5.19
CA ILE A 287 -1.85 -2.10 -4.08
C ILE A 287 -2.16 -0.72 -4.66
N CYS A 288 -3.35 -0.19 -4.37
CA CYS A 288 -3.71 1.17 -4.76
C CYS A 288 -2.83 2.18 -4.01
N MET A 289 -2.11 3.02 -4.76
CA MET A 289 -1.20 4.04 -4.23
C MET A 289 -0.20 3.48 -3.21
N PRO A 290 0.77 2.65 -3.63
CA PRO A 290 1.61 1.88 -2.70
C PRO A 290 2.45 2.74 -1.73
N TYR A 291 2.61 4.03 -2.01
CA TYR A 291 3.42 4.94 -1.21
C TYR A 291 2.64 5.79 -0.20
N ILE A 292 1.31 5.65 -0.10
CA ILE A 292 0.51 6.35 0.92
C ILE A 292 0.14 5.43 2.07
N TYR A 293 0.28 5.95 3.28
CA TYR A 293 -0.03 5.28 4.53
C TYR A 293 -0.90 6.19 5.38
N ARG A 294 -1.76 5.61 6.22
CA ARG A 294 -2.58 6.41 7.12
C ARG A 294 -2.84 5.71 8.43
N ILE A 295 -2.94 6.49 9.50
CA ILE A 295 -3.34 6.00 10.82
C ILE A 295 -4.73 6.56 11.11
N GLY A 296 -5.68 5.66 11.32
CA GLY A 296 -7.04 6.01 11.72
C GLY A 296 -7.10 6.44 13.18
N VAL A 297 -7.81 7.51 13.46
CA VAL A 297 -8.05 7.99 14.83
C VAL A 297 -9.49 8.43 15.01
N LYS A 298 -9.92 8.44 16.28
CA LYS A 298 -11.23 8.99 16.67
C LYS A 298 -11.38 10.44 16.17
N PRO A 299 -12.57 10.85 15.71
CA PRO A 299 -12.81 12.19 15.22
C PRO A 299 -12.42 13.28 16.23
N GLY A 300 -11.69 14.30 15.78
CA GLY A 300 -11.23 15.42 16.61
C GLY A 300 -10.04 15.11 17.53
N GLU A 301 -9.56 13.87 17.56
CA GLU A 301 -8.37 13.47 18.31
C GLU A 301 -7.08 13.64 17.48
N PHE A 302 -5.94 13.39 18.11
CA PHE A 302 -4.62 13.57 17.53
C PHE A 302 -3.71 12.38 17.82
N ILE A 303 -2.70 12.18 16.97
CA ILE A 303 -1.63 11.22 17.23
C ILE A 303 -0.53 11.90 18.03
N LYS A 304 -0.04 11.24 19.07
CA LYS A 304 1.14 11.67 19.83
C LYS A 304 2.36 10.93 19.33
N PHE A 305 3.51 11.59 19.40
CA PHE A 305 4.80 10.97 19.17
C PHE A 305 5.81 11.40 20.22
N GLY A 306 6.86 10.60 20.40
CA GLY A 306 7.97 10.90 21.29
C GLY A 306 9.26 10.35 20.70
N ASN A 307 10.34 11.15 20.72
CA ASN A 307 11.64 10.77 20.15
C ASN A 307 11.55 10.27 18.69
N GLY A 308 10.65 10.87 17.89
CA GLY A 308 10.43 10.45 16.50
C GLY A 308 9.70 9.12 16.33
N VAL A 309 9.08 8.57 17.38
CA VAL A 309 8.34 7.30 17.33
C VAL A 309 6.85 7.53 17.55
N ILE A 310 6.03 6.94 16.69
CA ILE A 310 4.58 6.85 16.83
C ILE A 310 4.23 5.43 17.24
N LYS A 311 3.61 5.30 18.42
CA LYS A 311 3.14 4.02 18.99
C LYS A 311 1.61 4.01 19.07
N ARG A 312 1.04 2.82 19.20
CA ARG A 312 -0.40 2.66 19.47
C ARG A 312 -0.86 3.42 20.72
N THR A 313 -1.96 4.16 20.58
CA THR A 313 -2.65 4.85 21.67
C THR A 313 -4.14 4.50 21.64
N ALA A 314 -4.86 4.78 22.73
CA ALA A 314 -6.28 4.41 22.90
C ALA A 314 -7.26 5.11 21.91
N ASN A 315 -6.80 6.16 21.22
CA ASN A 315 -7.57 6.87 20.20
C ASN A 315 -7.32 6.37 18.77
N VAL A 316 -6.34 5.47 18.57
CA VAL A 316 -6.14 4.81 17.27
C VAL A 316 -7.31 3.88 16.99
N MET A 317 -7.84 3.96 15.79
CA MET A 317 -8.90 3.10 15.28
C MET A 317 -8.32 2.13 14.25
N VAL A 318 -8.81 0.89 14.29
CA VAL A 318 -8.46 -0.18 13.35
C VAL A 318 -9.67 -0.46 12.49
N MET A 319 -9.46 -0.57 11.19
CA MET A 319 -10.48 -0.99 10.24
C MET A 319 -10.44 -2.52 10.10
N ASP A 320 -11.60 -3.14 10.04
CA ASP A 320 -11.81 -4.57 9.83
C ASP A 320 -12.19 -4.90 8.38
N TYR A 321 -12.02 -3.93 7.48
CA TYR A 321 -12.20 -4.10 6.05
C TYR A 321 -11.21 -3.25 5.26
N GLN A 322 -11.09 -3.56 3.98
CA GLN A 322 -10.47 -2.71 2.97
C GLN A 322 -11.28 -2.74 1.68
N ILE A 323 -11.14 -1.70 0.87
CA ILE A 323 -11.79 -1.60 -0.42
C ILE A 323 -10.96 -2.35 -1.47
N ILE A 324 -11.63 -3.09 -2.34
CA ILE A 324 -11.05 -3.85 -3.44
C ILE A 324 -11.75 -3.47 -4.75
N GLY A 325 -11.18 -2.55 -5.50
CA GLY A 325 -11.74 -2.16 -6.80
C GLY A 325 -11.57 -3.21 -7.88
N LEU A 326 -12.59 -3.49 -8.70
CA LEU A 326 -12.41 -4.29 -9.92
C LEU A 326 -11.82 -3.44 -11.04
N ALA A 327 -10.58 -3.72 -11.46
CA ALA A 327 -9.88 -2.91 -12.46
C ALA A 327 -10.43 -3.06 -13.90
N THR A 328 -11.39 -3.96 -14.13
CA THR A 328 -12.01 -4.20 -15.43
C THR A 328 -13.06 -3.16 -15.82
N ASN A 329 -13.46 -2.28 -14.90
CA ASN A 329 -14.42 -1.20 -15.15
C ASN A 329 -14.09 0.05 -14.33
N VAL A 330 -14.66 1.19 -14.73
CA VAL A 330 -14.35 2.51 -14.16
C VAL A 330 -14.85 2.65 -12.71
N ASP A 331 -16.01 2.10 -12.37
CA ASP A 331 -16.55 2.16 -11.00
C ASP A 331 -15.65 1.40 -10.02
N GLY A 332 -15.18 0.22 -10.42
CA GLY A 332 -14.23 -0.57 -9.66
C GLY A 332 -12.88 0.14 -9.52
N LEU A 333 -12.34 0.74 -10.59
CA LEU A 333 -11.12 1.55 -10.48
C LEU A 333 -11.26 2.74 -9.51
N MET A 334 -12.43 3.37 -9.49
CA MET A 334 -12.72 4.53 -8.65
C MET A 334 -12.83 4.17 -7.16
N ALA A 335 -13.38 3.00 -6.85
CA ALA A 335 -13.76 2.61 -5.51
C ALA A 335 -12.67 2.78 -4.44
N PRO A 336 -11.41 2.34 -4.64
CA PRO A 336 -10.32 2.54 -3.67
C PRO A 336 -10.05 3.99 -3.27
N ASN A 337 -10.30 4.97 -4.16
CA ASN A 337 -10.04 6.36 -3.86
C ASN A 337 -11.29 7.10 -3.38
N ASP A 338 -12.49 6.82 -3.92
CA ASP A 338 -13.73 7.49 -3.51
C ASP A 338 -14.09 7.16 -2.05
N GLU A 339 -13.89 5.90 -1.65
CA GLU A 339 -14.18 5.32 -0.32
C GLU A 339 -15.67 5.31 0.12
N GLU A 340 -16.48 6.28 -0.31
CA GLU A 340 -17.86 6.44 0.13
C GLU A 340 -18.82 5.46 -0.54
N ASN A 341 -18.77 5.34 -1.86
CA ASN A 341 -19.79 4.63 -2.63
C ASN A 341 -19.26 3.30 -3.16
N THR A 342 -18.95 2.36 -2.27
CA THR A 342 -18.44 1.05 -2.69
C THR A 342 -19.08 -0.11 -1.93
N THR A 343 -19.54 -1.10 -2.70
CA THR A 343 -19.84 -2.45 -2.21
C THR A 343 -18.65 -3.38 -2.36
N PHE A 344 -17.59 -2.94 -3.05
CA PHE A 344 -16.39 -3.72 -3.32
C PHE A 344 -15.46 -3.68 -2.12
N ILE A 345 -15.78 -4.48 -1.11
CA ILE A 345 -14.98 -4.60 0.11
C ILE A 345 -14.48 -6.02 0.32
N PHE A 346 -13.30 -6.07 0.92
CA PHE A 346 -12.74 -7.21 1.58
C PHE A 346 -12.90 -7.04 3.08
N LYS A 347 -13.50 -8.04 3.74
CA LYS A 347 -13.61 -8.08 5.20
C LYS A 347 -12.45 -8.91 5.76
N MET A 348 -11.80 -8.41 6.80
CA MET A 348 -10.61 -9.06 7.38
C MET A 348 -11.01 -10.18 8.32
N GLU A 349 -10.18 -11.21 8.39
CA GLU A 349 -10.35 -12.26 9.36
C GLU A 349 -9.90 -11.81 10.75
N LEU A 350 -10.78 -11.94 11.73
CA LEU A 350 -10.46 -11.62 13.11
C LEU A 350 -9.98 -12.91 13.76
N LEU A 351 -8.67 -12.99 13.95
CA LEU A 351 -8.06 -14.15 14.58
C LEU A 351 -8.00 -14.01 16.09
N ASP A 352 -8.22 -15.13 16.78
CA ASP A 352 -7.88 -15.23 18.19
C ASP A 352 -6.36 -15.35 18.39
N LYS A 353 -5.92 -15.49 19.63
CA LYS A 353 -4.50 -15.61 19.97
C LYS A 353 -3.91 -17.00 19.74
N ASN A 354 -4.70 -17.99 19.30
CA ASN A 354 -4.30 -19.38 19.23
C ASN A 354 -4.35 -19.95 17.79
N MET A 355 -4.82 -19.17 16.82
CA MET A 355 -4.95 -19.58 15.43
C MET A 355 -4.34 -18.52 14.51
N ASN A 356 -3.51 -18.94 13.55
CA ASN A 356 -3.00 -18.05 12.50
C ASN A 356 -3.90 -18.11 11.25
N ILE A 357 -3.68 -17.18 10.31
CA ILE A 357 -4.48 -17.08 9.08
C ILE A 357 -4.44 -18.35 8.21
N ILE A 358 -3.33 -19.10 8.24
CA ILE A 358 -3.11 -20.28 7.39
C ILE A 358 -3.91 -21.46 7.94
N ASP A 359 -3.85 -21.68 9.25
CA ASP A 359 -4.65 -22.70 9.92
C ASP A 359 -6.15 -22.40 9.79
N PHE A 360 -6.53 -21.12 9.95
CA PHE A 360 -7.92 -20.69 9.77
C PHE A 360 -8.42 -21.02 8.36
N TRP A 361 -7.63 -20.72 7.32
CA TRP A 361 -7.98 -21.00 5.93
C TRP A 361 -8.34 -22.47 5.71
N PHE A 362 -7.50 -23.40 6.17
CA PHE A 362 -7.74 -24.82 5.98
C PHE A 362 -8.86 -25.38 6.86
N ASN A 363 -9.03 -24.84 8.07
CA ASN A 363 -10.12 -25.25 8.96
C ASN A 363 -11.51 -24.81 8.47
N ASN A 364 -11.56 -23.79 7.61
CA ASN A 364 -12.80 -23.18 7.11
C ASN A 364 -12.95 -23.30 5.58
N THR A 365 -12.29 -24.28 4.95
CA THR A 365 -12.35 -24.46 3.49
C THR A 365 -13.79 -24.67 3.01
N ASN A 366 -14.15 -23.98 1.91
CA ASN A 366 -15.48 -24.02 1.28
C ASN A 366 -16.64 -23.58 2.21
N THR A 367 -16.38 -22.64 3.11
CA THR A 367 -17.40 -22.04 3.97
C THR A 367 -17.52 -20.54 3.72
N ASP A 368 -18.68 -19.96 4.05
CA ASP A 368 -18.93 -18.53 3.91
C ASP A 368 -18.30 -17.74 5.06
N GLN A 369 -17.25 -17.00 4.74
CA GLN A 369 -16.51 -16.12 5.66
C GLN A 369 -16.85 -14.63 5.46
N PHE A 370 -17.86 -14.31 4.66
CA PHE A 370 -18.19 -12.94 4.28
C PHE A 370 -19.59 -12.48 4.72
N SER A 371 -20.65 -13.24 4.43
CA SER A 371 -22.03 -12.69 4.50
C SER A 371 -22.43 -12.30 5.93
N ASN A 372 -22.02 -13.09 6.92
CA ASN A 372 -22.37 -12.87 8.32
C ASN A 372 -21.36 -12.01 9.10
N LYS A 373 -20.27 -11.58 8.43
CA LYS A 373 -19.23 -10.75 9.04
C LYS A 373 -19.64 -9.29 8.95
N ASN A 374 -19.85 -8.65 10.09
CA ASN A 374 -20.18 -7.22 10.13
C ASN A 374 -18.90 -6.40 10.21
N VAL A 375 -18.88 -5.25 9.53
CA VAL A 375 -17.76 -4.30 9.54
C VAL A 375 -18.30 -2.89 9.75
N ILE A 376 -17.50 -2.02 10.37
CA ILE A 376 -17.88 -0.62 10.59
C ILE A 376 -17.30 0.20 9.44
N LEU A 377 -18.17 0.52 8.46
CA LEU A 377 -17.78 1.34 7.32
C LEU A 377 -17.49 2.79 7.71
N GLN A 378 -16.63 3.45 6.95
CA GLN A 378 -16.48 4.90 7.00
C GLN A 378 -17.82 5.58 6.71
N GLU A 379 -18.12 6.62 7.48
CA GLU A 379 -19.31 7.45 7.32
C GLU A 379 -18.89 8.84 6.83
N PHE A 380 -19.68 9.44 5.95
CA PHE A 380 -19.36 10.70 5.30
C PHE A 380 -20.41 11.78 5.59
N ASP A 381 -19.99 13.04 5.60
CA ASP A 381 -20.89 14.21 5.61
C ASP A 381 -21.71 14.24 4.32
N ARG A 382 -23.01 14.54 4.46
CA ARG A 382 -23.95 14.65 3.34
C ARG A 382 -23.81 15.97 2.61
#